data_AF-L7JZ01-F1
#
_entry.id   AF-L7JZ01-F1
#
_cell.length_a   1.000
_cell.length_b   1.000
_cell.length_c   1.000
_cell.angle_alpha   90.00
_cell.angle_beta   90.00
_cell.angle_gamma   90.00
#
_symmetry.space_group_name_H-M   'P 1'
#
loop_
_entity.id
_entity.type
_entity.pdbx_description
1 polymer ?
#
loop_
_entity_poly.entity_id
_entity_poly.type
_entity_poly.pdbx_seq_one_letter_code
_entity_poly.pdbx_strand_id
1 'polypeptide(L)'
;MLLKYYLSKIFGQKLTFAKKPNLIFIINAYQNISLDEIQRLRDKYGIEKIVGLQRDDFDTFYTQEQLDRNNLPDLIIYCNIKLEFKLRQPEILYKAEIVFSRFGFSEGLFVKALDHFSKCIINNGK
;
A
#
# COMPACT_ATOMS: atom_id res chain seq x y z
N MET A 1 -1.48 16.91 7.84
CA MET A 1 -1.46 15.95 6.71
C MET A 1 -2.72 16.05 5.85
N LEU A 2 -3.94 16.00 6.44
CA LEU A 2 -5.20 16.27 5.73
C LEU A 2 -5.16 17.61 4.98
N LEU A 3 -4.69 18.68 5.63
CA LEU A 3 -4.59 20.00 5.00
C LEU A 3 -3.71 19.99 3.74
N LYS A 4 -2.50 19.38 3.75
CA LYS A 4 -1.66 19.26 2.53
C LYS A 4 -2.34 18.49 1.41
N TYR A 5 -3.05 17.40 1.73
CA TYR A 5 -3.81 16.63 0.74
C TYR A 5 -4.96 17.46 0.14
N TYR A 6 -5.77 18.12 0.98
CA TYR A 6 -6.85 18.97 0.49
C TYR A 6 -6.32 20.18 -0.28
N LEU A 7 -5.23 20.81 0.18
CA LEU A 7 -4.57 21.89 -0.55
C LEU A 7 -4.02 21.40 -1.90
N SER A 8 -3.41 20.22 -1.98
CA SER A 8 -3.00 19.63 -3.27
C SER A 8 -4.18 19.37 -4.20
N LYS A 9 -5.32 18.95 -3.65
CA LYS A 9 -6.55 18.68 -4.40
C LYS A 9 -7.22 19.95 -4.90
N ILE A 10 -7.17 21.03 -4.11
CA ILE A 10 -7.80 22.32 -4.40
C ILE A 10 -6.91 23.20 -5.30
N PHE A 11 -5.60 23.25 -5.02
CA PHE A 11 -4.65 24.15 -5.67
C PHE A 11 -3.78 23.46 -6.73
N GLY A 12 -4.00 22.17 -7.00
CA GLY A 12 -3.26 21.42 -8.01
C GLY A 12 -1.77 21.22 -7.71
N GLN A 13 -1.32 21.51 -6.48
CA GLN A 13 0.08 21.33 -6.09
C GLN A 13 0.44 19.84 -6.08
N LYS A 14 1.49 19.46 -6.82
CA LYS A 14 2.01 18.09 -6.78
C LYS A 14 2.49 17.75 -5.37
N LEU A 15 1.96 16.66 -4.79
CA LEU A 15 2.47 16.11 -3.54
C LEU A 15 3.87 15.54 -3.79
N THR A 16 4.85 16.02 -3.01
CA THR A 16 6.22 15.51 -3.01
C THR A 16 6.46 14.71 -1.72
N PHE A 17 7.17 13.60 -1.86
CA PHE A 17 7.55 12.70 -0.77
C PHE A 17 9.07 12.54 -0.80
N ALA A 18 9.72 12.59 0.37
CA ALA A 18 11.18 12.53 0.47
C ALA A 18 11.75 11.17 -0.01
N LYS A 19 11.01 10.09 0.26
CA LYS A 19 11.25 8.75 -0.26
C LYS A 19 9.93 8.09 -0.62
N LYS A 20 9.97 7.18 -1.58
CA LYS A 20 8.81 6.44 -2.09
C LYS A 20 9.09 4.94 -2.07
N PRO A 21 8.07 4.12 -1.82
CA PRO A 21 8.17 2.69 -2.06
C PRO A 21 8.20 2.42 -3.58
N ASN A 22 8.95 1.42 -4.02
CA ASN A 22 8.92 0.96 -5.41
C ASN A 22 7.73 0.02 -5.61
N LEU A 23 7.55 -0.92 -4.67
CA LEU A 23 6.47 -1.90 -4.68
C LEU A 23 5.53 -1.72 -3.50
N ILE A 24 4.25 -1.49 -3.79
CA ILE A 24 3.18 -1.39 -2.79
C ILE A 24 2.22 -2.56 -2.94
N PHE A 25 1.97 -3.27 -1.85
CA PHE A 25 0.88 -4.24 -1.77
C PHE A 25 -0.31 -3.61 -1.04
N ILE A 26 -1.51 -3.80 -1.57
CA ILE A 26 -2.75 -3.35 -0.94
C ILE A 26 -3.61 -4.55 -0.64
N ILE A 27 -3.96 -4.69 0.64
CA ILE A 27 -4.81 -5.76 1.13
C ILE A 27 -6.06 -5.11 1.69
N ASN A 28 -7.19 -5.31 1.04
CA ASN A 28 -8.45 -4.68 1.42
C ASN A 28 -9.53 -5.72 1.68
N ALA A 29 -9.79 -6.01 2.96
CA ALA A 29 -10.77 -7.00 3.38
C ALA A 29 -12.22 -6.63 3.03
N TYR A 30 -12.46 -5.35 2.71
CA TYR A 30 -13.79 -4.82 2.43
C TYR A 30 -14.19 -4.94 0.96
N GLN A 31 -13.26 -4.68 0.04
CA GLN A 31 -13.52 -4.72 -1.40
C GLN A 31 -12.22 -4.90 -2.18
N ASN A 32 -12.30 -5.58 -3.33
CA ASN A 32 -11.20 -5.62 -4.28
C ASN A 32 -10.99 -4.21 -4.86
N ILE A 33 -9.72 -3.88 -5.14
CA ILE A 33 -9.36 -2.63 -5.79
C ILE A 33 -9.30 -2.90 -7.30
N SER A 34 -9.98 -2.06 -8.08
CA SER A 34 -10.00 -2.23 -9.54
C SER A 34 -8.63 -1.94 -10.15
N LEU A 35 -8.35 -2.56 -11.30
CA LEU A 35 -7.12 -2.30 -12.06
C LEU A 35 -7.03 -0.83 -12.49
N ASP A 36 -8.15 -0.21 -12.83
CA ASP A 36 -8.22 1.22 -13.18
C ASP A 36 -7.80 2.11 -12.00
N GLU A 37 -8.24 1.78 -10.78
CA GLU A 37 -7.85 2.53 -9.59
C GLU A 37 -6.35 2.35 -9.30
N ILE A 38 -5.84 1.12 -9.42
CA ILE A 38 -4.41 0.80 -9.27
C ILE A 38 -3.58 1.60 -10.28
N GLN A 39 -3.95 1.58 -11.56
CA GLN A 39 -3.23 2.27 -12.62
C GLN A 39 -3.27 3.79 -12.41
N ARG A 40 -4.44 4.34 -12.05
CA ARG A 40 -4.59 5.75 -11.71
C ARG A 40 -3.68 6.18 -10.57
N LEU A 41 -3.58 5.39 -9.50
CA LEU A 41 -2.70 5.68 -8.37
C LEU A 41 -1.22 5.59 -8.75
N ARG A 42 -0.85 4.54 -9.50
CA ARG A 42 0.51 4.34 -10.00
C ARG A 42 0.98 5.56 -10.79
N ASP A 43 0.20 5.96 -11.78
CA ASP A 43 0.54 7.05 -12.70
C ASP A 43 0.51 8.41 -11.98
N LYS A 44 -0.46 8.63 -11.09
CA LYS A 44 -0.60 9.89 -10.33
C LYS A 44 0.55 10.13 -9.34
N TYR A 45 1.00 9.08 -8.65
CA TYR A 45 2.01 9.21 -7.58
C TYR A 45 3.42 8.79 -8.02
N GLY A 46 3.56 8.24 -9.23
CA GLY A 46 4.83 7.77 -9.78
C GLY A 46 5.41 6.64 -8.95
N ILE A 47 4.60 5.61 -8.68
CA ILE A 47 5.01 4.37 -8.02
C ILE A 47 5.33 3.35 -9.10
N GLU A 48 6.36 2.54 -8.94
CA GLU A 48 6.77 1.57 -9.96
C GLU A 48 5.73 0.45 -10.11
N LYS A 49 5.32 -0.15 -8.99
CA LYS A 49 4.36 -1.25 -8.99
C LYS A 49 3.42 -1.19 -7.79
N ILE A 50 2.14 -1.40 -8.05
CA ILE A 50 1.08 -1.51 -7.05
C ILE A 50 0.33 -2.79 -7.34
N VAL A 51 0.16 -3.64 -6.32
CA VAL A 51 -0.56 -4.91 -6.43
C VAL A 51 -1.68 -4.96 -5.39
N GLY A 52 -2.91 -5.10 -5.84
CA GLY A 52 -4.03 -5.45 -4.97
C GLY A 52 -4.05 -6.95 -4.75
N LEU A 53 -3.95 -7.41 -3.50
CA LEU A 53 -4.05 -8.84 -3.19
C LEU A 53 -5.50 -9.30 -3.33
N GLN A 54 -5.66 -10.51 -3.85
CA GLN A 54 -6.95 -11.16 -3.98
C GLN A 54 -7.25 -11.96 -2.72
N ARG A 55 -8.54 -12.12 -2.40
CA ARG A 55 -9.02 -12.97 -1.31
C ARG A 55 -9.58 -14.26 -1.91
N ASP A 56 -9.17 -15.40 -1.38
CA ASP A 56 -9.73 -16.71 -1.74
C ASP A 56 -10.96 -17.07 -0.90
N ASP A 57 -11.54 -18.25 -1.18
CA ASP A 57 -12.72 -18.77 -0.49
C ASP A 57 -12.47 -19.08 1.01
N PHE A 58 -11.20 -19.14 1.44
CA PHE A 58 -10.80 -19.38 2.82
C PHE A 58 -10.46 -18.09 3.59
N ASP A 59 -10.87 -16.93 3.08
CA ASP A 59 -10.57 -15.61 3.66
C ASP A 59 -9.05 -15.37 3.80
N THR A 60 -8.26 -15.98 2.90
CA THR A 60 -6.80 -15.81 2.85
C THR A 60 -6.43 -14.94 1.65
N PHE A 61 -5.57 -13.96 1.90
CA PHE A 61 -5.08 -13.07 0.86
C PHE A 61 -3.86 -13.65 0.16
N TYR A 62 -3.81 -13.48 -1.15
CA TYR A 62 -2.71 -13.98 -1.98
C TYR A 62 -2.43 -13.04 -3.15
N THR A 63 -1.21 -13.20 -3.68
CA THR A 63 -0.82 -12.64 -4.97
C THR A 63 -0.54 -13.78 -5.95
N GLN A 64 -0.79 -13.54 -7.24
CA GLN A 64 -0.38 -14.45 -8.33
C GLN A 64 1.06 -14.16 -8.79
N GLU A 65 1.65 -13.07 -8.31
CA GLU A 65 3.02 -12.69 -8.60
C GLU A 65 4.01 -13.67 -7.97
N GLN A 66 5.05 -14.04 -8.71
CA GLN A 66 6.13 -14.85 -8.17
C GLN A 66 6.96 -14.03 -7.18
N LEU A 67 7.02 -14.50 -5.93
CA LEU A 67 7.78 -13.84 -4.87
C LEU A 67 9.23 -14.32 -4.89
N ASP A 68 10.13 -13.36 -5.03
CA ASP A 68 11.56 -13.51 -4.80
C ASP A 68 12.07 -12.30 -4.01
N ARG A 69 13.37 -12.26 -3.68
CA ARG A 69 13.95 -11.16 -2.88
C ARG A 69 13.78 -9.77 -3.54
N ASN A 70 13.63 -9.70 -4.85
CA ASN A 70 13.45 -8.46 -5.60
C ASN A 70 11.97 -8.06 -5.70
N ASN A 71 11.04 -9.02 -5.59
CA ASN A 71 9.60 -8.83 -5.72
C ASN A 71 8.86 -8.77 -4.37
N LEU A 72 9.55 -8.43 -3.27
CA LEU A 72 8.93 -8.20 -1.96
C LEU A 72 8.52 -6.72 -1.81
N PRO A 73 7.32 -6.43 -1.27
CA PRO A 73 6.84 -5.06 -1.12
C PRO A 73 7.70 -4.25 -0.15
N ASP A 74 7.82 -2.96 -0.44
CA ASP A 74 8.41 -1.99 0.49
C ASP A 74 7.34 -1.45 1.45
N LEU A 75 6.09 -1.40 1.01
CA LEU A 75 4.95 -0.91 1.76
C LEU A 75 3.74 -1.82 1.57
N ILE A 76 3.08 -2.18 2.67
CA ILE A 76 1.78 -2.85 2.69
C ILE A 76 0.74 -1.90 3.27
N ILE A 77 -0.33 -1.66 2.54
CA ILE A 77 -1.52 -0.96 3.03
C ILE A 77 -2.55 -2.02 3.41
N TYR A 78 -2.75 -2.21 4.71
CA TYR A 78 -3.59 -3.25 5.28
C TYR A 78 -4.92 -2.67 5.79
N CYS A 79 -6.03 -2.97 5.11
CA CYS A 79 -7.37 -2.50 5.47
C CYS A 79 -8.21 -3.66 6.01
N ASN A 80 -8.39 -3.73 7.33
CA ASN A 80 -9.19 -4.76 7.99
C ASN A 80 -9.68 -4.28 9.38
N ILE A 81 -10.76 -4.85 9.90
CA ILE A 81 -11.32 -4.52 11.22
C ILE A 81 -10.35 -4.85 12.36
N LYS A 82 -9.56 -5.91 12.20
CA LYS A 82 -8.53 -6.37 13.14
C LYS A 82 -7.18 -6.47 12.43
N LEU A 83 -6.11 -6.23 13.19
CA LEU A 83 -4.75 -6.44 12.71
C LEU A 83 -4.42 -7.93 12.83
N GLU A 84 -4.70 -8.67 11.76
CA GLU A 84 -4.48 -10.12 11.66
C GLU A 84 -4.12 -10.45 10.21
N PHE A 85 -3.00 -11.11 9.95
CA PHE A 85 -2.57 -11.44 8.59
C PHE A 85 -2.97 -12.87 8.22
N LYS A 86 -3.99 -13.01 7.37
CA LYS A 86 -4.32 -14.27 6.72
C LYS A 86 -3.72 -14.27 5.31
N LEU A 87 -2.49 -14.78 5.19
CA LEU A 87 -1.73 -14.73 3.93
C LEU A 87 -1.34 -16.13 3.46
N ARG A 88 -1.45 -16.39 2.16
CA ARG A 88 -0.85 -17.60 1.57
C ARG A 88 0.67 -17.51 1.53
N GLN A 89 1.19 -16.30 1.33
CA GLN A 89 2.62 -16.02 1.24
C GLN A 89 3.05 -15.08 2.37
N PRO A 90 3.32 -15.59 3.59
CA PRO A 90 3.70 -14.75 4.73
C PRO A 90 5.04 -14.02 4.53
N GLU A 91 5.90 -14.50 3.64
CA GLU A 91 7.21 -13.90 3.31
C GLU A 91 7.12 -12.47 2.79
N ILE A 92 5.96 -12.04 2.28
CA ILE A 92 5.72 -10.65 1.85
C ILE A 92 5.90 -9.64 2.99
N LEU A 93 5.77 -10.09 4.24
CA LEU A 93 5.92 -9.26 5.44
C LEU A 93 7.38 -9.00 5.81
N TYR A 94 8.34 -9.72 5.24
CA TYR A 94 9.73 -9.80 5.72
C TYR A 94 10.43 -8.43 5.89
N LYS A 95 10.20 -7.49 4.96
CA LYS A 95 10.87 -6.18 4.94
C LYS A 95 9.91 -5.00 4.79
N ALA A 96 8.62 -5.28 4.73
CA ALA A 96 7.63 -4.30 4.33
C ALA A 96 7.29 -3.39 5.53
N GLU A 97 7.23 -2.08 5.27
CA GLU A 97 6.54 -1.17 6.17
C GLU A 97 5.04 -1.45 6.07
N ILE A 98 4.33 -1.45 7.20
CA ILE A 98 2.90 -1.81 7.22
C ILE A 98 2.08 -0.63 7.74
N VAL A 99 1.15 -0.16 6.92
CA VAL A 99 0.17 0.86 7.32
C VAL A 99 -1.20 0.21 7.47
N PHE A 100 -1.68 0.16 8.70
CA PHE A 100 -2.96 -0.44 9.05
C PHE A 100 -4.11 0.59 9.09
N SER A 101 -5.28 0.19 8.59
CA SER A 101 -6.53 0.95 8.65
C SER A 101 -7.70 0.04 8.99
N ARG A 102 -8.59 0.50 9.88
CA ARG A 102 -9.89 -0.14 10.17
C ARG A 102 -11.00 0.23 9.18
N PHE A 103 -10.66 1.00 8.16
CA PHE A 103 -11.58 1.46 7.13
C PHE A 103 -11.14 0.93 5.77
N GLY A 104 -12.08 0.84 4.84
CA GLY A 104 -11.82 0.46 3.45
C GLY A 104 -10.76 1.34 2.78
N PHE A 105 -10.11 0.77 1.77
CA PHE A 105 -9.09 1.48 1.01
C PHE A 105 -9.64 2.76 0.39
N SER A 106 -8.82 3.81 0.37
CA SER A 106 -9.10 5.07 -0.32
C SER A 106 -7.80 5.76 -0.70
N GLU A 107 -7.85 6.64 -1.70
CA GLU A 107 -6.69 7.46 -2.07
C GLU A 107 -6.18 8.34 -0.90
N GLY A 108 -7.07 8.78 -0.01
CA GLY A 108 -6.66 9.50 1.20
C GLY A 108 -5.81 8.63 2.13
N LEU A 109 -6.14 7.35 2.29
CA LEU A 109 -5.31 6.40 3.02
C LEU A 109 -4.00 6.12 2.28
N PHE A 110 -4.05 5.99 0.96
CA PHE A 110 -2.86 5.80 0.12
C PHE A 110 -1.85 6.94 0.31
N VAL A 111 -2.28 8.20 0.26
CA VAL A 111 -1.42 9.36 0.50
C VAL A 111 -0.85 9.38 1.92
N LYS A 112 -1.67 9.03 2.91
CA LYS A 112 -1.19 8.91 4.30
C LYS A 112 -0.11 7.83 4.42
N ALA A 113 -0.28 6.70 3.75
CA ALA A 113 0.68 5.62 3.76
C ALA A 113 2.00 6.02 3.08
N LEU A 114 1.94 6.74 1.96
CA LEU A 114 3.12 7.30 1.31
C LEU A 114 3.84 8.32 2.19
N ASP A 115 3.11 9.23 2.85
CA ASP A 115 3.69 10.22 3.75
C ASP A 115 4.35 9.55 4.98
N HIS A 116 3.70 8.53 5.56
CA HIS A 116 4.25 7.70 6.62
C HIS A 116 5.54 7.01 6.17
N PHE A 117 5.47 6.27 5.06
CA PHE A 117 6.64 5.63 4.47
C PHE A 117 7.75 6.64 4.23
N SER A 118 7.43 7.85 3.75
CA SER A 118 8.42 8.89 3.46
C SER A 118 9.22 9.37 4.67
N LYS A 119 8.72 9.13 5.88
CA LYS A 119 9.32 9.59 7.14
C LYS A 119 9.95 8.46 7.96
N CYS A 120 9.59 7.20 7.72
CA CYS A 120 10.13 6.08 8.47
C CYS A 120 11.65 5.96 8.28
N ILE A 121 12.35 5.43 9.27
CA ILE A 121 13.72 4.95 9.08
C ILE A 121 13.61 3.44 8.91
N ILE A 122 14.05 2.92 7.76
CA ILE A 122 13.89 1.50 7.41
C ILE A 122 15.25 0.83 7.59
N ASN A 123 15.43 0.17 8.74
CA ASN A 123 16.70 -0.45 9.10
C ASN A 123 16.74 -1.96 8.81
N ASN A 124 15.58 -2.63 8.74
CA ASN A 124 15.48 -4.08 8.46
C ASN A 124 16.52 -4.93 9.23
N GLY A 125 16.75 -4.59 10.51
CA GLY A 125 17.70 -5.29 11.40
C GLY A 125 19.17 -4.89 11.28
N LYS A 126 19.49 -3.80 10.56
CA LYS A 126 20.85 -3.21 10.47
C LYS A 126 21.07 -2.07 11.45
#